data_AF-A0A9Q0IMC8-F1
#
_entry.id   AF-A0A9Q0IMC8-F1
#
_cell.length_a   1.000
_cell.length_b   1.000
_cell.length_c   1.000
_cell.angle_alpha   90.00
_cell.angle_beta   90.00
_cell.angle_gamma   90.00
#
_symmetry.space_group_name_H-M   'P 1'
#
loop_
_entity.id
_entity.type
_entity.pdbx_description
1 polymer ?
#
loop_
_entity_poly.entity_id
_entity_poly.type
_entity_poly.pdbx_seq_one_letter_code
_entity_poly.pdbx_strand_id
1 'polypeptide(L)'
;MKLYISEGNPHCLKVLAAVEVTKVQCDVQCVNHEERVVPFPRPALPALLLPSGGHLFSSNAICQYFFETSGQKPSTLISQWLEWESTELQPALLWALHMAVLQGKATEASKSLQGALSYLDQCLSKGTTPYLTGEAISVVDVVLWGALHPFLSDPSLALGECKSVQAWFERLAGEKACQAAAQRVLQGKGLEALKSFMQRQPAGQRRDAQSYGSNPSESEEGDRVVSEEEMESAALTWSRGLTACPEATERQHPIALPYVNNVPHLGNIIGCVLSADVFARYGRLRGWNVLYICDKYHAVHADIYRWFQVDFDYFGRTTTQKIAQNIFWRLHERGFLLEDTVEQLRCEGCQRFLADRFVEGVCPHCSYPDARGDQCDKCGRLINAVELKNPTCKVCAKTPIIRTSKHLFLDLPKLESQLEQWLDKSIGTGHWTANAKQITRSWLRDGLKPRCITRDLKWGTPVPHPDFADKVFYVWFDAPIGYLSITANYTDQWEKWWKNPEQVELYNFMAKDNVPFHSVVFPCSLLGAQDNYTLVNHLIATEYLNYEDTKFSKSRGVGVFGDMAKDTGIPSDVWRFYLLYVRPESQDSAFSWADMALKNNSELLNNLGNFINRWVVGDDPRGGGGYL
;
A
#
# COMPACT_ATOMS: atom_id res chain seq x y z
N MET A 1 1.04 20.66 -34.43
CA MET A 1 0.43 20.26 -33.14
C MET A 1 -1.07 20.36 -33.25
N LYS A 2 -1.81 19.55 -32.50
CA LYS A 2 -3.28 19.65 -32.40
C LYS A 2 -3.68 19.83 -30.94
N LEU A 3 -4.38 20.92 -30.63
CA LEU A 3 -4.91 21.21 -29.30
C LEU A 3 -6.40 20.89 -29.27
N TYR A 4 -6.80 19.96 -28.41
CA TYR A 4 -8.18 19.61 -28.14
C TYR A 4 -8.67 20.37 -26.91
N ILE A 5 -9.80 21.06 -27.08
CA ILE A 5 -10.46 21.85 -26.02
C ILE A 5 -11.94 21.50 -25.93
N SER A 6 -12.57 21.83 -24.82
CA SER A 6 -14.02 21.77 -24.65
C SER A 6 -14.56 23.10 -24.15
N GLU A 7 -15.71 23.53 -24.66
CA GLU A 7 -16.43 24.71 -24.20
C GLU A 7 -16.79 24.58 -22.71
N GLY A 8 -16.77 25.66 -21.94
CA GLY A 8 -17.13 25.62 -20.52
C GLY A 8 -16.13 24.92 -19.59
N ASN A 9 -14.99 24.43 -20.08
CA ASN A 9 -13.91 23.89 -19.24
C ASN A 9 -12.92 25.00 -18.86
N PRO A 10 -12.79 25.38 -17.57
CA PRO A 10 -11.93 26.48 -17.13
C PRO A 10 -10.43 26.22 -17.41
N HIS A 11 -9.99 24.96 -17.47
CA HIS A 11 -8.61 24.63 -17.82
C HIS A 11 -8.29 24.92 -19.29
N CYS A 12 -9.28 24.84 -20.18
CA CYS A 12 -9.09 25.16 -21.60
C CYS A 12 -8.85 26.66 -21.82
N LEU A 13 -9.32 27.53 -20.91
CA LEU A 13 -9.12 28.97 -20.98
C LEU A 13 -7.63 29.34 -20.88
N LYS A 14 -6.92 28.75 -19.91
CA LYS A 14 -5.47 28.94 -19.72
C LYS A 14 -4.69 28.61 -20.99
N VAL A 15 -5.00 27.44 -21.56
CA VAL A 15 -4.28 26.88 -22.70
C VAL A 15 -4.57 27.67 -23.98
N LEU A 16 -5.81 28.08 -24.21
CA LEU A 16 -6.15 28.94 -25.34
C LEU A 16 -5.47 30.31 -25.23
N ALA A 17 -5.49 30.92 -24.05
CA ALA A 17 -4.80 32.18 -23.83
C ALA A 17 -3.29 32.04 -24.09
N ALA A 18 -2.68 30.93 -23.67
CA ALA A 18 -1.27 30.67 -23.94
C ALA A 18 -0.96 30.51 -25.43
N VAL A 19 -1.78 29.80 -26.22
CA VAL A 19 -1.61 29.71 -27.69
C VAL A 19 -1.69 31.09 -28.34
N GLU A 20 -2.71 31.88 -27.97
CA GLU A 20 -2.96 33.19 -28.58
C GLU A 20 -1.88 34.22 -28.21
N VAL A 21 -1.41 34.21 -26.96
CA VAL A 21 -0.33 35.10 -26.49
C VAL A 21 0.99 34.75 -27.17
N THR A 22 1.33 33.47 -27.25
CA THR A 22 2.60 32.99 -27.80
C THR A 22 2.63 32.95 -29.33
N LYS A 23 1.46 32.97 -29.98
CA LYS A 23 1.28 32.86 -31.44
C LYS A 23 1.91 31.59 -32.04
N VAL A 24 2.09 30.55 -31.23
CA VAL A 24 2.62 29.26 -31.68
C VAL A 24 1.60 28.60 -32.62
N GLN A 25 2.07 28.07 -33.75
CA GLN A 25 1.19 27.40 -34.71
C GLN A 25 0.63 26.10 -34.14
N CYS A 26 -0.66 26.11 -33.80
CA CYS A 26 -1.39 24.93 -33.32
C CYS A 26 -2.78 24.87 -33.96
N ASP A 27 -3.18 23.68 -34.44
CA ASP A 27 -4.54 23.42 -34.89
C ASP A 27 -5.44 23.21 -33.67
N VAL A 28 -6.44 24.08 -33.46
CA VAL A 28 -7.32 24.04 -32.27
C VAL A 28 -8.65 23.40 -32.63
N GLN A 29 -8.94 22.24 -32.02
CA GLN A 29 -10.15 21.47 -32.24
C GLN A 29 -11.05 21.50 -30.99
N CYS A 30 -12.31 21.91 -31.18
CA CYS A 30 -13.30 21.86 -30.11
C CYS A 30 -14.02 20.52 -30.13
N VAL A 31 -13.99 19.81 -29.01
CA VAL A 31 -14.56 18.47 -28.84
C VAL A 31 -15.51 18.44 -27.64
N ASN A 32 -16.35 17.40 -27.57
CA ASN A 32 -17.19 17.16 -26.40
C ASN A 32 -16.32 16.82 -25.18
N HIS A 33 -16.75 17.17 -23.97
CA HIS A 33 -16.12 16.80 -22.71
C HIS A 33 -15.84 15.29 -22.55
N GLU A 34 -16.58 14.44 -23.26
CA GLU A 34 -16.47 12.98 -23.18
C GLU A 34 -15.61 12.38 -24.30
N GLU A 35 -15.13 13.19 -25.24
CA GLU A 35 -14.31 12.74 -26.36
C GLU A 35 -12.95 12.21 -25.87
N ARG A 36 -12.58 11.02 -26.33
CA ARG A 36 -11.30 10.39 -25.96
C ARG A 36 -10.22 10.79 -26.94
N VAL A 37 -9.59 11.94 -26.66
CA VAL A 37 -8.48 12.49 -27.46
C VAL A 37 -7.09 12.09 -26.97
N VAL A 38 -7.02 11.35 -25.85
CA VAL A 38 -5.80 10.80 -25.24
C VAL A 38 -6.00 9.30 -24.97
N PRO A 39 -4.93 8.48 -24.95
CA PRO A 39 -5.02 7.04 -24.74
C PRO A 39 -5.24 6.66 -23.26
N PHE A 40 -6.15 7.37 -22.57
CA PHE A 40 -6.50 7.12 -21.17
C PHE A 40 -7.91 6.52 -21.04
N PRO A 41 -8.18 5.77 -19.95
CA PRO A 41 -9.51 5.23 -19.68
C PRO A 41 -10.60 6.30 -19.49
N ARG A 42 -10.20 7.50 -19.04
CA ARG A 42 -11.08 8.66 -18.83
C ARG A 42 -10.74 9.80 -19.81
N PRO A 43 -11.73 10.54 -20.33
CA PRO A 43 -11.49 11.75 -21.10
C PRO A 43 -10.66 12.76 -20.29
N ALA A 44 -9.65 13.37 -20.92
CA ALA A 44 -8.86 14.45 -20.31
C ALA A 44 -8.76 15.60 -21.30
N LEU A 45 -9.25 16.77 -20.88
CA LEU A 45 -9.23 18.01 -21.64
C LEU A 45 -8.84 19.18 -20.71
N PRO A 46 -8.03 20.14 -21.18
CA PRO A 46 -7.43 20.24 -22.51
C PRO A 46 -6.35 19.18 -22.77
N ALA A 47 -6.11 18.85 -24.04
CA ALA A 47 -5.03 17.95 -24.44
C ALA A 47 -4.32 18.44 -25.70
N LEU A 48 -2.99 18.41 -25.73
CA LEU A 48 -2.15 18.78 -26.87
C LEU A 48 -1.47 17.53 -27.44
N LEU A 49 -1.75 17.22 -28.70
CA LEU A 49 -1.01 16.24 -29.49
C LEU A 49 0.22 16.90 -30.14
N LEU A 50 1.39 16.43 -29.72
CA LEU A 50 2.69 16.86 -30.22
C LEU A 50 3.00 16.22 -31.57
N PRO A 51 3.90 16.80 -32.40
CA PRO A 51 4.27 16.21 -33.69
C PRO A 51 4.96 14.85 -33.55
N SER A 52 5.58 14.57 -32.40
CA SER A 52 6.19 13.29 -32.04
C SER A 52 5.19 12.16 -31.77
N GLY A 53 3.89 12.47 -31.66
CA GLY A 53 2.85 11.53 -31.26
C GLY A 53 2.59 11.50 -29.74
N GLY A 54 3.38 12.22 -28.94
CA GLY A 54 3.15 12.42 -27.50
C GLY A 54 1.94 13.31 -27.20
N HIS A 55 1.36 13.15 -26.01
CA HIS A 55 0.22 13.95 -25.55
C HIS A 55 0.56 14.69 -24.26
N LEU A 56 0.25 15.99 -24.19
CA LEU A 56 0.22 16.77 -22.95
C LEU A 56 -1.23 16.99 -22.54
N PHE A 57 -1.57 16.81 -21.27
CA PHE A 57 -2.95 16.91 -20.78
C PHE A 57 -3.08 17.74 -19.49
N SER A 58 -1.96 18.20 -18.94
CA SER A 58 -1.94 19.21 -17.87
C SER A 58 -2.01 20.60 -18.50
N SER A 59 -2.96 21.43 -18.06
CA SER A 59 -3.09 22.80 -18.59
C SER A 59 -1.80 23.61 -18.39
N ASN A 60 -1.12 23.44 -17.26
CA ASN A 60 0.10 24.21 -16.96
C ASN A 60 1.27 23.74 -17.81
N ALA A 61 1.41 22.43 -18.00
CA ALA A 61 2.44 21.86 -18.87
C ALA A 61 2.24 22.28 -20.33
N ILE A 62 0.99 22.30 -20.81
CA ILE A 62 0.68 22.78 -22.16
C ILE A 62 1.01 24.27 -22.30
N CYS A 63 0.62 25.11 -21.33
CA CYS A 63 0.96 26.54 -21.34
C CYS A 63 2.48 26.75 -21.35
N GLN A 64 3.20 26.05 -20.48
CA GLN A 64 4.67 26.12 -20.42
C GLN A 64 5.30 25.72 -21.75
N TYR A 65 4.85 24.62 -22.36
CA TYR A 65 5.31 24.17 -23.66
C TYR A 65 5.15 25.25 -24.74
N PHE A 66 4.01 25.95 -24.80
CA PHE A 66 3.82 27.05 -25.75
C PHE A 66 4.76 28.23 -25.51
N PHE A 67 4.94 28.63 -24.26
CA PHE A 67 5.85 29.72 -23.91
C PHE A 67 7.31 29.38 -24.20
N GLU A 68 7.75 28.16 -23.90
CA GLU A 68 9.09 27.67 -24.25
C GLU A 68 9.30 27.61 -25.76
N THR A 69 8.30 27.15 -26.52
CA THR A 69 8.32 27.15 -27.99
C THR A 69 8.43 28.58 -28.56
N SER A 70 7.84 29.57 -27.89
CA SER A 70 7.96 30.99 -28.26
C SER A 70 9.27 31.66 -27.84
N GLY A 71 10.12 30.95 -27.07
CA GLY A 71 11.45 31.42 -26.65
C GLY A 71 11.55 31.90 -25.20
N GLN A 72 10.51 31.76 -24.37
CA GLN A 72 10.63 32.02 -22.93
C GLN A 72 11.45 30.91 -22.27
N LYS A 73 12.53 31.29 -21.55
CA LYS A 73 13.35 30.31 -20.83
C LYS A 73 12.65 29.88 -19.52
N PRO A 74 12.72 28.59 -19.15
CA PRO A 74 12.28 28.15 -17.84
C PRO A 74 13.12 28.80 -16.74
N SER A 75 12.50 29.10 -15.60
CA SER A 75 13.18 29.64 -14.42
C SER A 75 12.58 29.03 -13.16
N THR A 76 13.39 28.97 -12.09
CA THR A 76 12.94 28.47 -10.78
C THR A 76 11.71 29.21 -10.27
N LEU A 77 11.65 30.53 -10.50
CA LEU A 77 10.51 31.36 -10.11
C LEU A 77 9.24 31.00 -10.88
N ILE A 78 9.35 30.72 -12.19
CA ILE A 78 8.21 30.24 -12.99
C ILE A 78 7.71 28.89 -12.44
N SER A 79 8.62 27.95 -12.16
CA SER A 79 8.27 26.64 -11.62
C SER A 79 7.57 26.74 -10.26
N GLN A 80 8.07 27.60 -9.35
CA GLN A 80 7.46 27.84 -8.03
C GLN A 80 6.02 28.35 -8.15
N TRP A 81 5.77 29.29 -9.06
CA TRP A 81 4.42 29.82 -9.26
C TRP A 81 3.47 28.82 -9.90
N LEU A 82 3.92 28.05 -10.90
CA LEU A 82 3.11 26.99 -11.50
C LEU A 82 2.82 25.85 -10.52
N GLU A 83 3.74 25.59 -9.57
CA GLU A 83 3.52 24.69 -8.45
C GLU A 83 2.48 25.22 -7.48
N TRP A 84 2.68 26.43 -6.96
CA TRP A 84 1.74 27.10 -6.06
C TRP A 84 0.32 27.16 -6.65
N GLU A 85 0.21 27.46 -7.95
CA GLU A 85 -1.08 27.47 -8.63
C GLU A 85 -1.75 26.10 -8.61
N SER A 86 -1.00 25.02 -8.82
CA SER A 86 -1.53 23.66 -8.84
C SER A 86 -1.87 23.12 -7.45
N THR A 87 -1.08 23.47 -6.42
CA THR A 87 -1.20 22.91 -5.07
C THR A 87 -2.11 23.74 -4.16
N GLU A 88 -2.10 25.07 -4.31
CA GLU A 88 -2.84 25.99 -3.44
C GLU A 88 -4.05 26.62 -4.14
N LEU A 89 -3.85 27.25 -5.31
CA LEU A 89 -4.90 28.05 -5.95
C LEU A 89 -5.98 27.18 -6.61
N GLN A 90 -5.59 26.16 -7.36
CA GLN A 90 -6.52 25.34 -8.14
C GLN A 90 -7.53 24.56 -7.27
N PRO A 91 -7.15 23.94 -6.12
CA PRO A 91 -8.12 23.32 -5.21
C PRO A 91 -9.11 24.33 -4.62
N ALA A 92 -8.63 25.52 -4.22
CA ALA A 92 -9.47 26.59 -3.70
C ALA A 92 -10.44 27.11 -4.77
N LEU A 93 -9.98 27.26 -6.01
CA LEU A 93 -10.80 27.68 -7.16
C LEU A 93 -11.87 26.66 -7.52
N LEU A 94 -11.53 25.37 -7.56
CA LEU A 94 -12.52 24.33 -7.86
C LEU A 94 -13.65 24.34 -6.84
N TRP A 95 -13.31 24.50 -5.56
CA TRP A 95 -14.28 24.65 -4.48
C TRP A 95 -15.14 25.92 -4.64
N ALA A 96 -14.51 27.06 -4.87
CA ALA A 96 -15.22 28.34 -5.05
C ALA A 96 -16.16 28.30 -6.26
N LEU A 97 -15.71 27.75 -7.39
CA LEU A 97 -16.54 27.57 -8.58
C LEU A 97 -17.69 26.59 -8.34
N HIS A 98 -17.50 25.53 -7.55
CA HIS A 98 -18.59 24.62 -7.20
C HIS A 98 -19.68 25.33 -6.37
N MET A 99 -19.27 26.16 -5.40
CA MET A 99 -20.16 26.97 -4.58
C MET A 99 -20.90 28.04 -5.40
N ALA A 100 -20.19 28.74 -6.28
CA ALA A 100 -20.76 29.81 -7.09
C ALA A 100 -21.67 29.27 -8.21
N VAL A 101 -21.20 28.29 -8.99
CA VAL A 101 -21.89 27.80 -10.21
C VAL A 101 -23.03 26.83 -9.88
N LEU A 102 -22.85 25.93 -8.90
CA LEU A 102 -23.84 24.87 -8.62
C LEU A 102 -24.73 25.17 -7.41
N GLN A 103 -24.23 25.91 -6.41
CA GLN A 103 -24.97 26.20 -5.18
C GLN A 103 -25.51 27.63 -5.09
N GLY A 104 -25.11 28.53 -5.99
CA GLY A 104 -25.51 29.94 -5.96
C GLY A 104 -24.97 30.72 -4.76
N LYS A 105 -23.92 30.20 -4.08
CA LYS A 105 -23.35 30.76 -2.85
C LYS A 105 -22.12 31.64 -3.13
N ALA A 106 -22.31 32.69 -3.92
CA ALA A 106 -21.26 33.60 -4.38
C ALA A 106 -20.41 34.19 -3.22
N THR A 107 -21.05 34.65 -2.14
CA THR A 107 -20.34 35.28 -1.01
C THR A 107 -19.45 34.30 -0.23
N GLU A 108 -19.85 33.04 -0.08
CA GLU A 108 -19.03 32.00 0.55
C GLU A 108 -17.86 31.59 -0.36
N ALA A 109 -18.09 31.58 -1.68
CA ALA A 109 -17.05 31.32 -2.66
C ALA A 109 -15.92 32.36 -2.59
N SER A 110 -16.25 33.66 -2.50
CA SER A 110 -15.23 34.73 -2.35
C SER A 110 -14.39 34.56 -1.08
N LYS A 111 -15.00 34.20 0.05
CA LYS A 111 -14.26 33.95 1.30
C LYS A 111 -13.25 32.81 1.17
N SER A 112 -13.57 31.77 0.41
CA SER A 112 -12.69 30.61 0.25
C SER A 112 -11.41 30.91 -0.56
N LEU A 113 -11.44 31.93 -1.42
CA LEU A 113 -10.28 32.35 -2.22
C LEU A 113 -9.46 33.47 -1.56
N GLN A 114 -9.97 34.09 -0.49
CA GLN A 114 -9.35 35.27 0.10
C GLN A 114 -7.88 35.05 0.50
N GLY A 115 -7.54 33.88 1.06
CA GLY A 115 -6.16 33.57 1.44
C GLY A 115 -5.20 33.55 0.24
N ALA A 116 -5.59 32.89 -0.85
CA ALA A 116 -4.79 32.80 -2.06
C ALA A 116 -4.70 34.16 -2.79
N LEU A 117 -5.79 34.92 -2.82
CA LEU A 117 -5.83 36.27 -3.38
C LEU A 117 -4.96 37.25 -2.58
N SER A 118 -4.99 37.17 -1.25
CA SER A 118 -4.13 38.00 -0.38
C SER A 118 -2.65 37.67 -0.54
N TYR A 119 -2.29 36.38 -0.72
CA TYR A 119 -0.91 36.00 -1.03
C TYR A 119 -0.46 36.56 -2.38
N LEU A 120 -1.28 36.40 -3.43
CA LEU A 120 -0.99 36.94 -4.76
C LEU A 120 -0.87 38.48 -4.73
N ASP A 121 -1.75 39.17 -4.00
CA ASP A 121 -1.70 40.63 -3.84
C ASP A 121 -0.43 41.09 -3.11
N GLN A 122 0.00 40.34 -2.10
CA GLN A 122 1.26 40.61 -1.39
C GLN A 122 2.48 40.44 -2.32
N CYS A 123 2.48 39.44 -3.19
CA CYS A 123 3.55 39.23 -4.15
C CYS A 123 3.59 40.34 -5.22
N LEU A 124 2.42 40.72 -5.75
CA LEU A 124 2.30 41.78 -6.76
C LEU A 124 2.63 43.17 -6.19
N SER A 125 2.23 43.47 -4.95
CA SER A 125 2.50 44.76 -4.30
C SER A 125 3.98 44.94 -3.93
N LYS A 126 4.71 43.85 -3.68
CA LYS A 126 6.17 43.88 -3.46
C LYS A 126 6.97 43.94 -4.75
N GLY A 127 6.37 43.57 -5.88
CA GLY A 127 7.03 43.59 -7.19
C GLY A 127 7.20 45.01 -7.71
N THR A 128 8.36 45.32 -8.28
CA THR A 128 8.58 46.56 -9.04
C THR A 128 8.19 46.43 -10.51
N THR A 129 7.79 45.24 -10.95
CA THR A 129 7.52 44.92 -12.34
C THR A 129 6.01 44.77 -12.59
N PRO A 130 5.52 45.05 -13.82
CA PRO A 130 4.10 44.95 -14.14
C PRO A 130 3.57 43.51 -14.12
N TYR A 131 4.41 42.49 -14.26
CA TYR A 131 4.01 41.08 -14.26
C TYR A 131 4.76 40.28 -13.20
N LEU A 132 4.26 39.08 -12.89
CA LEU A 132 4.73 38.25 -11.77
C LEU A 132 6.20 37.84 -11.86
N THR A 133 6.73 37.71 -13.08
CA THR A 133 8.11 37.27 -13.31
C THR A 133 8.96 38.32 -14.04
N GLY A 134 8.46 39.55 -14.25
CA GLY A 134 9.21 40.62 -14.90
C GLY A 134 8.38 41.64 -15.68
N GLU A 135 9.01 42.26 -16.69
CA GLU A 135 8.43 43.34 -17.52
C GLU A 135 7.51 42.85 -18.65
N ALA A 136 7.53 41.55 -18.96
CA ALA A 136 6.73 40.95 -20.03
C ALA A 136 5.80 39.86 -19.48
N ILE A 137 4.68 39.63 -20.19
CA ILE A 137 3.72 38.56 -19.88
C ILE A 137 4.45 37.21 -19.90
N SER A 138 4.33 36.46 -18.82
CA SER A 138 4.88 35.12 -18.71
C SER A 138 3.82 34.02 -18.73
N VAL A 139 4.28 32.77 -18.82
CA VAL A 139 3.41 31.60 -18.63
C VAL A 139 2.64 31.68 -17.32
N VAL A 140 3.27 32.18 -16.25
CA VAL A 140 2.66 32.29 -14.93
C VAL A 140 1.48 33.26 -14.99
N ASP A 141 1.67 34.43 -15.61
CA ASP A 141 0.62 35.43 -15.71
C ASP A 141 -0.61 34.88 -16.45
N VAL A 142 -0.40 34.19 -17.56
CA VAL A 142 -1.48 33.59 -18.35
C VAL A 142 -2.19 32.44 -17.61
N VAL A 143 -1.43 31.60 -16.91
CA VAL A 143 -1.98 30.46 -16.15
C VAL A 143 -2.84 30.96 -14.99
N LEU A 144 -2.33 31.88 -14.16
CA LEU A 144 -3.07 32.41 -13.02
C LEU A 144 -4.27 33.25 -13.49
N TRP A 145 -4.10 34.07 -14.54
CA TRP A 145 -5.21 34.83 -15.11
C TRP A 145 -6.31 33.89 -15.62
N GLY A 146 -5.96 32.85 -16.38
CA GLY A 146 -6.94 31.91 -16.91
C GLY A 146 -7.62 31.09 -15.81
N ALA A 147 -6.93 30.81 -14.70
CA ALA A 147 -7.51 30.15 -13.53
C ALA A 147 -8.54 31.05 -12.83
N LEU A 148 -8.18 32.32 -12.63
CA LEU A 148 -8.98 33.29 -11.89
C LEU A 148 -10.08 33.93 -12.73
N HIS A 149 -9.95 33.98 -14.06
CA HIS A 149 -10.86 34.71 -14.93
C HIS A 149 -12.33 34.35 -14.78
N PRO A 150 -12.73 33.06 -14.73
CA PRO A 150 -14.14 32.73 -14.58
C PRO A 150 -14.74 33.26 -13.27
N PHE A 151 -13.91 33.46 -12.24
CA PHE A 151 -14.31 34.00 -10.95
C PHE A 151 -14.26 35.53 -10.91
N LEU A 152 -13.16 36.13 -11.37
CA LEU A 152 -12.90 37.57 -11.27
C LEU A 152 -13.59 38.43 -12.35
N SER A 153 -14.07 37.81 -13.43
CA SER A 153 -14.86 38.51 -14.45
C SER A 153 -16.33 38.72 -14.06
N ASP A 154 -16.80 38.09 -12.97
CA ASP A 154 -18.18 38.24 -12.50
C ASP A 154 -18.29 39.40 -11.49
N PRO A 155 -19.08 40.45 -11.78
CA PRO A 155 -19.24 41.59 -10.89
C PRO A 155 -19.86 41.24 -9.52
N SER A 156 -20.53 40.10 -9.40
CA SER A 156 -21.13 39.63 -8.14
C SER A 156 -20.11 39.01 -7.18
N LEU A 157 -18.91 38.70 -7.65
CA LEU A 157 -17.82 38.10 -6.89
C LEU A 157 -16.75 39.16 -6.59
N ALA A 158 -16.99 39.96 -5.55
CA ALA A 158 -16.08 41.04 -5.17
C ALA A 158 -14.70 40.54 -4.69
N LEU A 159 -13.64 41.21 -5.16
CA LEU A 159 -12.22 40.94 -4.87
C LEU A 159 -11.74 41.34 -3.47
N GLY A 160 -12.62 41.89 -2.61
CA GLY A 160 -12.19 42.49 -1.35
C GLY A 160 -11.18 43.64 -1.57
N GLU A 161 -10.19 43.76 -0.68
CA GLU A 161 -9.20 44.86 -0.69
C GLU A 161 -7.95 44.61 -1.58
N CYS A 162 -7.96 43.61 -2.46
CA CYS A 162 -6.78 43.20 -3.28
C CYS A 162 -6.58 44.08 -4.53
N LYS A 163 -6.16 45.34 -4.32
CA LYS A 163 -6.01 46.34 -5.38
C LYS A 163 -4.95 45.98 -6.44
N SER A 164 -3.86 45.31 -6.03
CA SER A 164 -2.76 44.97 -6.92
C SER A 164 -3.16 43.83 -7.86
N VAL A 165 -3.87 42.82 -7.31
CA VAL A 165 -4.46 41.73 -8.12
C VAL A 165 -5.45 42.29 -9.13
N GLN A 166 -6.31 43.22 -8.73
CA GLN A 166 -7.30 43.80 -9.65
C GLN A 166 -6.63 44.52 -10.84
N ALA A 167 -5.64 45.38 -10.57
CA ALA A 167 -4.92 46.10 -11.62
C ALA A 167 -4.15 45.15 -12.56
N TRP A 168 -3.51 44.10 -12.01
CA TRP A 168 -2.83 43.06 -12.80
C TRP A 168 -3.82 42.25 -13.65
N PHE A 169 -4.96 41.87 -13.09
CA PHE A 169 -6.00 41.10 -13.77
C PHE A 169 -6.64 41.89 -14.92
N GLU A 170 -7.00 43.15 -14.68
CA GLU A 170 -7.57 44.05 -15.70
C GLU A 170 -6.61 44.27 -16.87
N ARG A 171 -5.30 44.36 -16.59
CA ARG A 171 -4.27 44.46 -17.64
C ARG A 171 -4.26 43.23 -18.55
N LEU A 172 -4.24 42.03 -17.96
CA LEU A 172 -4.26 40.78 -18.75
C LEU A 172 -5.62 40.56 -19.43
N ALA A 173 -6.73 40.96 -18.82
CA ALA A 173 -8.06 40.91 -19.44
C ALA A 173 -8.21 41.90 -20.61
N GLY A 174 -7.40 42.96 -20.65
CA GLY A 174 -7.32 43.91 -21.76
C GLY A 174 -6.60 43.36 -23.01
N GLU A 175 -5.83 42.28 -22.88
CA GLU A 175 -5.10 41.69 -24.00
C GLU A 175 -6.03 40.97 -24.98
N LYS A 176 -5.86 41.25 -26.28
CA LYS A 176 -6.71 40.66 -27.34
C LYS A 176 -6.69 39.13 -27.33
N ALA A 177 -5.54 38.54 -27.00
CA ALA A 177 -5.36 37.10 -26.89
C ALA A 177 -6.22 36.49 -25.77
N CYS A 178 -6.20 37.11 -24.60
CA CYS A 178 -7.00 36.73 -23.43
C CYS A 178 -8.51 36.88 -23.71
N GLN A 179 -8.91 37.98 -24.37
CA GLN A 179 -10.30 38.21 -24.76
C GLN A 179 -10.82 37.15 -25.75
N ALA A 180 -10.01 36.80 -26.76
CA ALA A 180 -10.36 35.76 -27.73
C ALA A 180 -10.52 34.39 -27.05
N ALA A 181 -9.61 34.04 -26.14
CA ALA A 181 -9.69 32.80 -25.38
C ALA A 181 -10.94 32.74 -24.47
N ALA A 182 -11.22 33.81 -23.73
CA ALA A 182 -12.39 33.92 -22.87
C ALA A 182 -13.70 33.81 -23.66
N GLN A 183 -13.79 34.50 -24.80
CA GLN A 183 -14.97 34.43 -25.67
C GLN A 183 -15.19 33.02 -26.22
N ARG A 184 -14.10 32.30 -26.56
CA ARG A 184 -14.19 30.95 -27.12
C ARG A 184 -14.59 29.89 -26.09
N VAL A 185 -14.16 30.00 -24.84
CA VAL A 185 -14.48 29.03 -23.78
C VAL A 185 -15.80 29.34 -23.08
N LEU A 186 -16.06 30.62 -22.78
CA LEU A 186 -17.20 31.04 -21.97
C LEU A 186 -18.39 31.52 -22.81
N GLN A 187 -18.20 31.79 -24.11
CA GLN A 187 -19.25 32.23 -25.04
C GLN A 187 -20.07 33.44 -24.56
N GLY A 188 -19.48 34.32 -23.74
CA GLY A 188 -20.18 35.45 -23.13
C GLY A 188 -21.19 35.09 -22.03
N LYS A 189 -21.27 33.83 -21.59
CA LYS A 189 -22.19 33.35 -20.54
C LYS A 189 -21.56 33.34 -19.13
N GLY A 190 -20.33 33.85 -18.97
CA GLY A 190 -19.64 33.93 -17.67
C GLY A 190 -19.60 32.59 -16.93
N LEU A 191 -19.94 32.59 -15.64
CA LEU A 191 -20.00 31.41 -14.79
C LEU A 191 -20.99 30.33 -15.29
N GLU A 192 -22.05 30.70 -15.99
CA GLU A 192 -23.06 29.74 -16.47
C GLU A 192 -22.49 28.78 -17.52
N ALA A 193 -21.49 29.22 -18.29
CA ALA A 193 -20.79 28.35 -19.25
C ALA A 193 -20.12 27.16 -18.57
N LEU A 194 -19.70 27.30 -17.32
CA LEU A 194 -18.97 26.28 -16.57
C LEU A 194 -19.90 25.20 -16.01
N LYS A 195 -21.22 25.41 -16.00
CA LYS A 195 -22.18 24.54 -15.29
C LYS A 195 -22.10 23.08 -15.75
N SER A 196 -22.02 22.84 -17.05
CA SER A 196 -21.92 21.49 -17.62
C SER A 196 -20.61 20.79 -17.25
N PHE A 197 -19.52 21.54 -17.14
CA PHE A 197 -18.24 21.02 -16.69
C PHE A 197 -18.26 20.73 -15.18
N MET A 198 -18.73 21.68 -14.37
CA MET A 198 -18.75 21.58 -12.91
C MET A 198 -19.65 20.47 -12.39
N GLN A 199 -20.79 20.19 -13.05
CA GLN A 199 -21.66 19.06 -12.70
C GLN A 199 -20.99 17.69 -12.82
N ARG A 200 -19.93 17.59 -13.63
CA ARG A 200 -19.15 16.36 -13.83
C ARG A 200 -17.95 16.26 -12.88
N GLN A 201 -17.63 17.33 -12.15
CA GLN A 201 -16.55 17.33 -11.16
C GLN A 201 -17.06 16.78 -9.82
N PRO A 202 -16.23 16.07 -9.06
CA PRO A 202 -16.62 15.57 -7.74
C PRO A 202 -16.99 16.73 -6.82
N ALA A 203 -18.13 16.61 -6.11
CA ALA A 203 -18.55 17.62 -5.15
C ALA A 203 -17.50 17.75 -4.04
N GLY A 204 -16.89 18.93 -3.91
CA GLY A 204 -15.90 19.18 -2.87
C GLY A 204 -16.50 18.97 -1.47
N GLN A 205 -15.70 18.49 -0.52
CA GLN A 205 -16.02 18.56 0.90
C GLN A 205 -15.15 19.64 1.54
N ARG A 206 -15.78 20.49 2.35
CA ARG A 206 -15.13 21.52 3.16
C ARG A 206 -14.16 20.84 4.13
N ARG A 207 -12.85 21.16 4.04
CA ARG A 207 -12.02 21.18 5.25
C ARG A 207 -12.47 22.43 6.00
N ASP A 208 -13.16 22.26 7.11
CA ASP A 208 -13.26 23.36 8.07
C ASP A 208 -11.81 23.77 8.39
N ALA A 209 -11.48 25.03 8.11
CA ALA A 209 -10.30 25.64 8.67
C ALA A 209 -10.53 25.74 10.19
N GLN A 210 -10.35 24.61 10.88
CA GLN A 210 -9.82 24.64 12.22
C GLN A 210 -8.49 25.36 12.11
N SER A 211 -8.22 26.28 13.05
CA SER A 211 -6.87 26.75 13.27
C SER A 211 -6.02 25.51 13.54
N TYR A 212 -5.39 25.00 12.49
CA TYR A 212 -4.30 24.07 12.63
C TYR A 212 -3.25 24.87 13.37
N GLY A 213 -3.15 24.61 14.68
CA GLY A 213 -1.86 24.69 15.33
C GLY A 213 -0.94 23.87 14.44
N SER A 214 -0.03 24.57 13.78
CA SER A 214 1.13 24.00 13.13
C SER A 214 1.83 23.13 14.16
N ASN A 215 1.54 21.84 14.10
CA ASN A 215 2.36 20.75 14.56
C ASN A 215 1.87 19.49 13.83
N PRO A 216 2.35 19.27 12.60
CA PRO A 216 2.81 17.92 12.29
C PRO A 216 3.81 17.55 13.40
N SER A 217 3.96 16.27 13.74
CA SER A 217 5.25 15.87 14.31
C SER A 217 6.31 15.97 13.20
N GLU A 218 6.59 17.19 12.76
CA GLU A 218 7.94 17.64 12.52
C GLU A 218 8.61 17.43 13.88
N SER A 219 9.48 16.43 13.97
CA SER A 219 10.70 16.65 14.73
C SER A 219 11.19 18.05 14.35
N GLU A 220 11.54 18.88 15.33
CA GLU A 220 12.27 20.13 15.12
C GLU A 220 13.58 19.82 14.39
N GLU A 221 13.51 19.57 13.09
CA GLU A 221 14.60 19.67 12.17
C GLU A 221 14.56 21.11 11.71
N GLY A 222 15.14 21.99 12.52
CA GLY A 222 15.57 23.29 12.02
C GLY A 222 16.30 23.06 10.70
N ASP A 223 16.06 23.94 9.71
CA ASP A 223 16.63 23.88 8.36
C ASP A 223 17.81 22.91 8.32
N ARG A 224 17.62 21.70 7.79
CA ARG A 224 18.73 20.73 7.67
C ARG A 224 19.76 21.37 6.76
N VAL A 225 20.70 22.12 7.34
CA VAL A 225 21.83 22.71 6.66
C VAL A 225 22.72 21.54 6.31
N VAL A 226 22.55 21.01 5.10
CA VAL A 226 23.45 20.03 4.52
C VAL A 226 24.85 20.66 4.54
N SER A 227 25.83 19.95 5.09
CA SER A 227 27.19 20.45 5.14
C SER A 227 27.77 20.59 3.72
N GLU A 228 28.71 21.53 3.54
CA GLU A 228 29.41 21.67 2.25
C GLU A 228 30.08 20.34 1.83
N GLU A 229 30.61 19.59 2.80
CA GLU A 229 31.20 18.27 2.57
C GLU A 229 30.17 17.24 2.04
N GLU A 230 28.94 17.22 2.59
CA GLU A 230 27.86 16.35 2.09
C GLU A 230 27.39 16.77 0.68
N MET A 231 27.29 18.08 0.42
CA MET A 231 26.92 18.61 -0.90
C MET A 231 27.99 18.26 -1.95
N GLU A 232 29.26 18.45 -1.62
CA GLU A 232 30.40 18.11 -2.49
C GLU A 232 30.47 16.60 -2.74
N SER A 233 30.28 15.77 -1.70
CA SER A 233 30.24 14.32 -1.82
C SER A 233 29.09 13.83 -2.71
N ALA A 234 27.89 14.41 -2.56
CA ALA A 234 26.74 14.11 -3.41
C ALA A 234 26.97 14.55 -4.87
N ALA A 235 27.49 15.75 -5.10
CA ALA A 235 27.81 16.26 -6.44
C ALA A 235 28.90 15.43 -7.12
N LEU A 236 29.94 15.04 -6.37
CA LEU A 236 31.00 14.16 -6.84
C LEU A 236 30.45 12.77 -7.21
N THR A 237 29.55 12.22 -6.39
CA THR A 237 28.92 10.93 -6.66
C THR A 237 28.01 10.99 -7.89
N TRP A 238 27.21 12.06 -8.03
CA TRP A 238 26.33 12.26 -9.18
C TRP A 238 27.11 12.47 -10.49
N SER A 239 28.18 13.28 -10.47
CA SER A 239 29.02 13.57 -11.65
C SER A 239 29.82 12.37 -12.16
N ARG A 240 30.04 11.34 -11.33
CA ARG A 240 30.66 10.07 -11.72
C ARG A 240 29.81 9.23 -12.68
N GLY A 241 28.52 9.51 -12.80
CA GLY A 241 27.60 8.78 -13.67
C GLY A 241 27.46 7.30 -13.33
N LEU A 242 26.85 6.52 -14.24
CA LEU A 242 26.54 5.10 -14.04
C LEU A 242 27.78 4.18 -14.08
N THR A 243 28.91 4.68 -14.57
CA THR A 243 30.13 3.88 -14.83
C THR A 243 31.04 3.67 -13.62
N ALA A 244 30.80 4.37 -12.51
CA ALA A 244 31.62 4.29 -11.29
C ALA A 244 30.79 4.10 -10.01
N CYS A 245 29.61 3.47 -10.12
CA CYS A 245 28.89 2.99 -8.94
C CYS A 245 29.75 1.92 -8.24
N PRO A 246 29.95 2.00 -6.92
CA PRO A 246 30.61 0.93 -6.18
C PRO A 246 29.89 -0.40 -6.43
N GLU A 247 30.66 -1.47 -6.63
CA GLU A 247 30.10 -2.81 -6.73
C GLU A 247 29.19 -3.07 -5.53
N ALA A 248 28.05 -3.72 -5.79
CA ALA A 248 27.10 -4.07 -4.74
C ALA A 248 27.87 -4.80 -3.63
N THR A 249 27.79 -4.26 -2.41
CA THR A 249 28.40 -4.92 -1.26
C THR A 249 27.78 -6.30 -1.14
N GLU A 250 28.61 -7.35 -1.20
CA GLU A 250 28.21 -8.73 -0.91
C GLU A 250 27.64 -8.77 0.51
N ARG A 251 26.32 -8.62 0.62
CA ARG A 251 25.57 -8.97 1.82
C ARG A 251 25.13 -10.42 1.72
N GLN A 252 24.92 -11.04 2.88
CA GLN A 252 24.40 -12.39 3.00
C GLN A 252 23.07 -12.55 2.22
N HIS A 253 22.83 -13.77 1.75
CA HIS A 253 21.76 -14.10 0.82
C HIS A 253 20.38 -14.03 1.54
N PRO A 254 19.49 -13.06 1.25
CA PRO A 254 18.25 -12.93 2.02
C PRO A 254 17.18 -13.89 1.50
N ILE A 255 16.48 -14.58 2.41
CA ILE A 255 15.26 -15.33 2.10
C ILE A 255 14.06 -14.60 2.69
N ALA A 256 13.03 -14.30 1.87
CA ALA A 256 11.78 -13.70 2.33
C ALA A 256 10.63 -14.71 2.27
N LEU A 257 9.87 -14.87 3.35
CA LEU A 257 8.81 -15.88 3.45
C LEU A 257 7.50 -15.31 4.02
N PRO A 258 6.41 -15.31 3.25
CA PRO A 258 5.08 -15.02 3.73
C PRO A 258 4.26 -16.30 3.98
N TYR A 259 3.37 -16.25 4.97
CA TYR A 259 2.47 -17.36 5.30
C TYR A 259 1.01 -17.02 5.01
N VAL A 260 0.32 -17.82 4.19
CA VAL A 260 -1.11 -17.63 3.90
C VAL A 260 -1.85 -18.97 3.78
N ASN A 261 -2.93 -19.14 4.56
CA ASN A 261 -3.70 -20.39 4.64
C ASN A 261 -5.18 -20.30 4.16
N ASN A 262 -5.67 -19.12 3.76
CA ASN A 262 -7.06 -18.92 3.34
C ASN A 262 -7.15 -17.91 2.19
N VAL A 263 -8.30 -17.84 1.49
CA VAL A 263 -8.55 -16.80 0.46
C VAL A 263 -8.23 -15.44 1.06
N PRO A 264 -7.20 -14.75 0.55
CA PRO A 264 -6.64 -13.61 1.25
C PRO A 264 -7.57 -12.41 1.12
N HIS A 265 -7.91 -11.79 2.25
CA HIS A 265 -8.41 -10.42 2.26
C HIS A 265 -7.23 -9.43 2.28
N LEU A 266 -7.49 -8.14 2.10
CA LEU A 266 -6.43 -7.12 2.04
C LEU A 266 -5.49 -7.15 3.24
N GLY A 267 -6.02 -7.45 4.43
CA GLY A 267 -5.24 -7.63 5.65
C GLY A 267 -4.21 -8.77 5.59
N ASN A 268 -4.54 -9.90 4.97
CA ASN A 268 -3.56 -10.97 4.75
C ASN A 268 -2.49 -10.56 3.73
N ILE A 269 -2.90 -9.80 2.72
CA ILE A 269 -2.00 -9.32 1.67
C ILE A 269 -0.95 -8.38 2.25
N ILE A 270 -1.38 -7.32 2.94
CA ILE A 270 -0.46 -6.32 3.52
C ILE A 270 0.42 -6.93 4.62
N GLY A 271 -0.15 -7.77 5.50
CA GLY A 271 0.58 -8.31 6.64
C GLY A 271 1.60 -9.39 6.29
N CYS A 272 1.57 -9.93 5.07
CA CYS A 272 2.46 -11.03 4.66
C CYS A 272 3.08 -10.74 3.28
N VAL A 273 2.38 -11.09 2.20
CA VAL A 273 2.95 -11.17 0.84
C VAL A 273 3.35 -9.81 0.24
N LEU A 274 2.61 -8.74 0.51
CA LEU A 274 2.93 -7.42 -0.05
C LEU A 274 4.09 -6.76 0.70
N SER A 275 4.15 -6.92 2.02
CA SER A 275 5.31 -6.48 2.81
C SER A 275 6.59 -7.19 2.38
N ALA A 276 6.53 -8.50 2.19
CA ALA A 276 7.67 -9.30 1.76
C ALA A 276 8.11 -8.95 0.32
N ASP A 277 7.16 -8.69 -0.58
CA ASP A 277 7.44 -8.29 -1.97
C ASP A 277 8.21 -6.97 -2.06
N VAL A 278 7.84 -5.96 -1.27
CA VAL A 278 8.56 -4.68 -1.23
C VAL A 278 10.01 -4.89 -0.79
N PHE A 279 10.23 -5.69 0.25
CA PHE A 279 11.57 -6.01 0.73
C PHE A 279 12.38 -6.81 -0.30
N ALA A 280 11.76 -7.81 -0.94
CA ALA A 280 12.42 -8.63 -1.96
C ALA A 280 12.86 -7.78 -3.15
N ARG A 281 11.99 -6.90 -3.65
CA ARG A 281 12.30 -5.96 -4.73
C ARG A 281 13.42 -5.01 -4.35
N TYR A 282 13.38 -4.45 -3.14
CA TYR A 282 14.46 -3.62 -2.61
C TYR A 282 15.79 -4.39 -2.55
N GLY A 283 15.80 -5.62 -2.03
CA GLY A 283 17.00 -6.45 -1.96
C GLY A 283 17.61 -6.74 -3.34
N ARG A 284 16.77 -7.05 -4.34
CA ARG A 284 17.21 -7.23 -5.73
C ARG A 284 17.81 -5.93 -6.30
N LEU A 285 17.20 -4.77 -6.04
CA LEU A 285 17.75 -3.46 -6.45
C LEU A 285 19.08 -3.12 -5.75
N ARG A 286 19.31 -3.67 -4.56
CA ARG A 286 20.58 -3.55 -3.82
C ARG A 286 21.65 -4.55 -4.30
N GLY A 287 21.34 -5.40 -5.28
CA GLY A 287 22.24 -6.45 -5.78
C GLY A 287 22.38 -7.66 -4.87
N TRP A 288 21.47 -7.84 -3.89
CA TRP A 288 21.49 -9.01 -3.02
C TRP A 288 20.96 -10.24 -3.77
N ASN A 289 21.50 -11.41 -3.45
CA ASN A 289 20.98 -12.67 -3.96
C ASN A 289 19.76 -13.12 -3.14
N VAL A 290 18.59 -12.59 -3.53
CA VAL A 290 17.31 -12.77 -2.81
C VAL A 290 16.58 -14.00 -3.33
N LEU A 291 16.07 -14.82 -2.41
CA LEU A 291 15.11 -15.88 -2.71
C LEU A 291 13.77 -15.61 -2.01
N TYR A 292 12.75 -15.28 -2.79
CA TYR A 292 11.39 -14.98 -2.32
C TYR A 292 10.42 -16.11 -2.68
N ILE A 293 9.96 -16.87 -1.67
CA ILE A 293 9.12 -18.05 -1.88
C ILE A 293 7.89 -18.05 -0.96
N CYS A 294 6.79 -18.67 -1.42
CA CYS A 294 5.56 -18.80 -0.65
C CYS A 294 4.79 -20.10 -1.01
N ASP A 295 3.90 -20.52 -0.12
CA ASP A 295 3.00 -21.67 -0.32
C ASP A 295 1.78 -21.31 -1.19
N LYS A 296 1.34 -22.27 -2.01
CA LYS A 296 0.26 -22.17 -3.00
C LYS A 296 -1.00 -22.86 -2.48
N TYR A 297 -1.98 -22.06 -2.08
CA TYR A 297 -3.37 -22.52 -2.02
C TYR A 297 -4.13 -22.09 -3.29
N HIS A 298 -4.52 -23.05 -4.13
CA HIS A 298 -5.53 -22.82 -5.18
C HIS A 298 -5.08 -21.90 -6.35
N ALA A 299 -5.66 -22.10 -7.55
CA ALA A 299 -5.42 -21.20 -8.70
C ALA A 299 -5.79 -19.74 -8.37
N VAL A 300 -6.83 -19.57 -7.55
CA VAL A 300 -7.32 -18.27 -7.08
C VAL A 300 -6.26 -17.46 -6.34
N HIS A 301 -5.45 -18.04 -5.44
CA HIS A 301 -4.43 -17.24 -4.75
C HIS A 301 -3.33 -16.81 -5.71
N ALA A 302 -2.89 -17.71 -6.59
CA ALA A 302 -1.87 -17.39 -7.60
C ALA A 302 -2.34 -16.26 -8.51
N ASP A 303 -3.61 -16.26 -8.91
CA ASP A 303 -4.19 -15.21 -9.75
C ASP A 303 -4.33 -13.88 -8.99
N ILE A 304 -4.73 -13.90 -7.72
CA ILE A 304 -4.78 -12.71 -6.86
C ILE A 304 -3.37 -12.11 -6.73
N TYR A 305 -2.36 -12.91 -6.36
CA TYR A 305 -1.01 -12.41 -6.15
C TYR A 305 -0.35 -11.93 -7.44
N ARG A 306 -0.60 -12.62 -8.56
CA ARG A 306 -0.17 -12.14 -9.88
C ARG A 306 -0.82 -10.80 -10.22
N TRP A 307 -2.12 -10.63 -9.94
CA TRP A 307 -2.81 -9.36 -10.17
C TRP A 307 -2.29 -8.24 -9.27
N PHE A 308 -1.96 -8.53 -8.00
CA PHE A 308 -1.28 -7.63 -7.09
C PHE A 308 0.22 -7.42 -7.41
N GLN A 309 0.72 -7.98 -8.51
CA GLN A 309 2.12 -7.90 -8.93
C GLN A 309 3.12 -8.33 -7.85
N VAL A 310 2.78 -9.39 -7.10
CA VAL A 310 3.72 -10.02 -6.15
C VAL A 310 4.65 -10.94 -6.93
N ASP A 311 5.96 -10.70 -6.80
CA ASP A 311 6.98 -11.27 -7.67
C ASP A 311 7.80 -12.36 -6.97
N PHE A 312 7.14 -13.50 -6.71
CA PHE A 312 7.76 -14.68 -6.13
C PHE A 312 8.76 -15.33 -7.10
N ASP A 313 9.95 -15.70 -6.61
CA ASP A 313 10.90 -16.54 -7.34
C ASP A 313 10.35 -17.97 -7.50
N TYR A 314 9.66 -18.46 -6.47
CA TYR A 314 8.93 -19.72 -6.55
C TYR A 314 7.69 -19.76 -5.66
N PHE A 315 6.54 -20.08 -6.27
CA PHE A 315 5.26 -20.25 -5.59
C PHE A 315 4.86 -21.73 -5.56
N GLY A 316 5.38 -22.43 -4.54
CA GLY A 316 5.35 -23.89 -4.43
C GLY A 316 4.20 -24.40 -3.57
N ARG A 317 4.19 -25.71 -3.27
CA ARG A 317 3.22 -26.31 -2.35
C ARG A 317 3.93 -27.08 -1.25
N THR A 318 3.39 -27.07 -0.04
CA THR A 318 3.80 -27.87 1.15
C THR A 318 3.85 -29.41 0.96
N THR A 319 3.69 -29.95 -0.25
CA THR A 319 3.43 -31.38 -0.49
C THR A 319 4.65 -32.32 -0.46
N THR A 320 5.84 -31.88 -0.05
CA THR A 320 7.02 -32.77 0.03
C THR A 320 7.17 -33.37 1.44
N GLN A 321 6.50 -34.51 1.66
CA GLN A 321 6.41 -35.17 2.98
C GLN A 321 7.76 -35.55 3.61
N LYS A 322 8.80 -35.76 2.78
CA LYS A 322 10.10 -36.32 3.20
C LYS A 322 10.87 -35.45 4.20
N ILE A 323 10.81 -34.11 4.08
CA ILE A 323 11.59 -33.21 4.94
C ILE A 323 11.00 -33.16 6.35
N ALA A 324 9.67 -33.03 6.47
CA ALA A 324 8.99 -33.05 7.77
C ALA A 324 9.22 -34.38 8.50
N GLN A 325 9.18 -35.50 7.78
CA GLN A 325 9.49 -36.81 8.33
C GLN A 325 10.96 -36.96 8.76
N ASN A 326 11.91 -36.35 8.04
CA ASN A 326 13.32 -36.34 8.44
C ASN A 326 13.55 -35.55 9.75
N ILE A 327 12.98 -34.34 9.85
CA ILE A 327 13.06 -33.51 11.07
C ILE A 327 12.42 -34.25 12.25
N PHE A 328 11.26 -34.88 12.02
CA PHE A 328 10.60 -35.73 13.01
C PHE A 328 11.52 -36.82 13.55
N TRP A 329 12.15 -37.61 12.67
CA TRP A 329 13.02 -38.71 13.10
C TRP A 329 14.24 -38.21 13.88
N ARG A 330 14.85 -37.10 13.45
CA ARG A 330 15.96 -36.49 14.19
C ARG A 330 15.58 -36.06 15.60
N LEU A 331 14.39 -35.48 15.77
CA LEU A 331 13.83 -35.09 17.06
C LEU A 331 13.51 -36.32 17.93
N HIS A 332 12.94 -37.36 17.32
CA HIS A 332 12.60 -38.62 17.97
C HIS A 332 13.86 -39.32 18.52
N GLU A 333 14.88 -39.53 17.68
CA GLU A 333 16.14 -40.18 18.04
C GLU A 333 16.91 -39.45 19.16
N ARG A 334 16.71 -38.14 19.28
CA ARG A 334 17.35 -37.30 20.31
C ARG A 334 16.51 -37.13 21.57
N GLY A 335 15.35 -37.78 21.66
CA GLY A 335 14.50 -37.75 22.86
C GLY A 335 13.83 -36.41 23.12
N PHE A 336 13.56 -35.63 22.06
CA PHE A 336 12.79 -34.38 22.12
C PHE A 336 11.29 -34.57 21.87
N LEU A 337 10.84 -35.82 21.69
CA LEU A 337 9.43 -36.15 21.55
C LEU A 337 8.95 -36.93 22.76
N LEU A 338 7.75 -36.59 23.23
CA LEU A 338 7.04 -37.28 24.30
C LEU A 338 5.79 -37.95 23.72
N GLU A 339 5.44 -39.11 24.27
CA GLU A 339 4.16 -39.76 24.04
C GLU A 339 3.24 -39.50 25.22
N ASP A 340 2.03 -39.03 24.94
CA ASP A 340 0.98 -38.92 25.95
C ASP A 340 -0.39 -39.23 25.32
N THR A 341 -1.39 -39.49 26.14
CA THR A 341 -2.74 -39.78 25.72
C THR A 341 -3.66 -38.60 26.00
N VAL A 342 -4.51 -38.26 25.03
CA VAL A 342 -5.51 -37.20 25.16
C VAL A 342 -6.90 -37.79 25.06
N GLU A 343 -7.79 -37.39 25.96
CA GLU A 343 -9.21 -37.70 25.86
C GLU A 343 -9.88 -36.78 24.84
N GLN A 344 -10.54 -37.38 23.86
CA GLN A 344 -11.23 -36.65 22.80
C GLN A 344 -12.59 -37.26 22.50
N LEU A 345 -13.51 -36.42 22.03
CA LEU A 345 -14.81 -36.87 21.58
C LEU A 345 -14.70 -37.53 20.19
N ARG A 346 -15.07 -38.81 20.12
CA ARG A 346 -15.17 -39.58 18.87
C ARG A 346 -16.63 -39.78 18.49
N CYS A 347 -16.99 -39.42 17.27
CA CYS A 347 -18.28 -39.75 16.71
C CYS A 347 -18.21 -41.12 16.02
N GLU A 348 -18.93 -42.11 16.57
CA GLU A 348 -19.02 -43.44 15.95
C GLU A 348 -19.82 -43.41 14.64
N GLY A 349 -20.77 -42.50 14.49
CA GLY A 349 -21.50 -42.31 13.23
C GLY A 349 -20.62 -41.82 12.08
N CYS A 350 -19.72 -40.87 12.36
CA CYS A 350 -18.78 -40.32 11.38
C CYS A 350 -17.43 -41.06 11.36
N GLN A 351 -17.23 -42.06 12.22
CA GLN A 351 -15.98 -42.81 12.40
C GLN A 351 -14.72 -41.93 12.52
N ARG A 352 -14.83 -40.81 13.26
CA ARG A 352 -13.73 -39.85 13.43
C ARG A 352 -13.77 -39.14 14.78
N PHE A 353 -12.61 -38.65 15.21
CA PHE A 353 -12.51 -37.70 16.30
C PHE A 353 -13.06 -36.33 15.86
N LEU A 354 -13.72 -35.63 16.78
CA LEU A 354 -14.34 -34.33 16.53
C LEU A 354 -13.42 -33.22 17.03
N ALA A 355 -13.13 -32.26 16.15
CA ALA A 355 -12.60 -30.97 16.57
C ALA A 355 -13.68 -30.15 17.27
N ASP A 356 -13.30 -29.24 18.16
CA ASP A 356 -14.21 -28.43 19.00
C ASP A 356 -15.35 -27.76 18.21
N ARG A 357 -15.05 -27.25 17.01
CA ARG A 357 -16.03 -26.63 16.09
C ARG A 357 -17.14 -27.57 15.60
N PHE A 358 -16.96 -28.87 15.72
CA PHE A 358 -17.91 -29.91 15.32
C PHE A 358 -18.63 -30.54 16.52
N VAL A 359 -18.41 -30.01 17.71
CA VAL A 359 -19.06 -30.43 18.96
C VAL A 359 -19.94 -29.28 19.46
N GLU A 360 -21.19 -29.60 19.73
CA GLU A 360 -22.14 -28.73 20.42
C GLU A 360 -22.70 -29.47 21.65
N GLY A 361 -23.12 -28.76 22.67
CA GLY A 361 -23.72 -29.38 23.85
C GLY A 361 -24.05 -28.38 24.94
N VAL A 362 -24.51 -28.88 26.08
CA VAL A 362 -24.91 -28.05 27.21
C VAL A 362 -23.68 -27.60 28.00
N CYS A 363 -23.54 -26.28 28.19
CA CYS A 363 -22.45 -25.68 28.97
C CYS A 363 -22.45 -26.23 30.41
N PRO A 364 -21.31 -26.75 30.92
CA PRO A 364 -21.24 -27.30 32.25
C PRO A 364 -21.41 -26.24 33.36
N HIS A 365 -21.20 -24.96 33.05
CA HIS A 365 -21.19 -23.87 34.02
C HIS A 365 -22.48 -23.04 34.09
N CYS A 366 -23.08 -22.72 32.94
CA CYS A 366 -24.29 -21.87 32.88
C CYS A 366 -25.53 -22.57 32.30
N SER A 367 -25.40 -23.87 31.99
CA SER A 367 -26.47 -24.70 31.42
C SER A 367 -27.04 -24.18 30.09
N TYR A 368 -26.28 -23.38 29.34
CA TYR A 368 -26.64 -22.97 27.99
C TYR A 368 -26.65 -24.19 27.06
N PRO A 369 -27.76 -24.50 26.36
CA PRO A 369 -27.90 -25.78 25.66
C PRO A 369 -27.05 -25.93 24.39
N ASP A 370 -26.61 -24.83 23.78
CA ASP A 370 -25.92 -24.80 22.49
C ASP A 370 -24.47 -24.27 22.60
N ALA A 371 -23.75 -24.65 23.65
CA ALA A 371 -22.34 -24.28 23.80
C ALA A 371 -21.47 -25.06 22.81
N ARG A 372 -20.42 -24.40 22.30
CA ARG A 372 -19.44 -25.00 21.38
C ARG A 372 -18.34 -25.70 22.17
N GLY A 373 -17.61 -26.61 21.51
CA GLY A 373 -16.54 -27.39 22.15
C GLY A 373 -15.36 -26.57 22.70
N ASP A 374 -15.19 -25.33 22.24
CA ASP A 374 -14.09 -24.42 22.61
C ASP A 374 -14.54 -23.29 23.55
N GLN A 375 -15.78 -22.84 23.41
CA GLN A 375 -16.31 -21.70 24.15
C GLN A 375 -17.84 -21.74 24.27
N CYS A 376 -18.34 -21.34 25.43
CA CYS A 376 -19.78 -21.07 25.61
C CYS A 376 -20.10 -19.62 25.21
N ASP A 377 -20.90 -19.44 24.16
CA ASP A 377 -21.26 -18.10 23.66
C ASP A 377 -22.13 -17.29 24.63
N LYS A 378 -22.87 -17.94 25.56
CA LYS A 378 -23.69 -17.25 26.57
C LYS A 378 -22.88 -16.65 27.73
N CYS A 379 -21.96 -17.41 28.32
CA CYS A 379 -21.20 -16.96 29.50
C CYS A 379 -19.74 -16.58 29.17
N GLY A 380 -19.32 -16.72 27.92
CA GLY A 380 -17.99 -16.35 27.42
C GLY A 380 -16.84 -17.27 27.85
N ARG A 381 -17.10 -18.27 28.70
CA ARG A 381 -16.06 -19.14 29.28
C ARG A 381 -15.53 -20.13 28.24
N LEU A 382 -14.19 -20.25 28.19
CA LEU A 382 -13.49 -21.30 27.45
C LEU A 382 -13.64 -22.63 28.19
N ILE A 383 -13.97 -23.68 27.44
CA ILE A 383 -14.24 -25.02 27.97
C ILE A 383 -13.56 -26.06 27.07
N ASN A 384 -13.25 -27.23 27.61
CA ASN A 384 -12.83 -28.35 26.77
C ASN A 384 -14.05 -29.12 26.28
N ALA A 385 -14.03 -29.59 25.03
CA ALA A 385 -15.18 -30.26 24.44
C ALA A 385 -15.66 -31.49 25.23
N VAL A 386 -14.73 -32.19 25.91
CA VAL A 386 -15.04 -33.36 26.78
C VAL A 386 -15.84 -32.98 28.04
N GLU A 387 -15.85 -31.71 28.45
CA GLU A 387 -16.58 -31.21 29.62
C GLU A 387 -18.04 -30.85 29.29
N LEU A 388 -18.42 -30.80 28.00
CA LEU A 388 -19.79 -30.52 27.59
C LEU A 388 -20.73 -31.61 28.08
N LYS A 389 -21.88 -31.18 28.64
CA LYS A 389 -22.96 -32.09 29.01
C LYS A 389 -23.80 -32.37 27.76
N ASN A 390 -24.19 -33.63 27.54
CA ASN A 390 -24.93 -34.06 26.35
C ASN A 390 -24.28 -33.57 25.03
N PRO A 391 -23.01 -33.89 24.78
CA PRO A 391 -22.35 -33.46 23.56
C PRO A 391 -23.06 -34.08 22.35
N THR A 392 -23.10 -33.35 21.25
CA THR A 392 -23.69 -33.76 19.97
C THR A 392 -22.73 -33.41 18.84
N CYS A 393 -22.64 -34.31 17.87
CA CYS A 393 -21.86 -34.08 16.66
C CYS A 393 -22.64 -33.18 15.71
N LYS A 394 -22.13 -31.99 15.40
CA LYS A 394 -22.76 -31.05 14.47
C LYS A 394 -22.99 -31.60 13.06
N VAL A 395 -22.28 -32.67 12.69
CA VAL A 395 -22.34 -33.27 11.34
C VAL A 395 -23.45 -34.31 11.19
N CYS A 396 -23.66 -35.16 12.19
CA CYS A 396 -24.65 -36.25 12.09
C CYS A 396 -25.65 -36.28 13.26
N ALA A 397 -25.65 -35.28 14.13
CA ALA A 397 -26.49 -35.11 15.30
C ALA A 397 -26.43 -36.25 16.36
N LYS A 398 -25.50 -37.20 16.22
CA LYS A 398 -25.32 -38.30 17.19
C LYS A 398 -24.43 -37.86 18.35
N THR A 399 -24.66 -38.44 19.53
CA THR A 399 -23.83 -38.24 20.73
C THR A 399 -22.45 -38.86 20.51
N PRO A 400 -21.35 -38.07 20.56
CA PRO A 400 -20.01 -38.60 20.54
C PRO A 400 -19.63 -39.19 21.91
N ILE A 401 -18.66 -40.09 21.91
CA ILE A 401 -18.16 -40.75 23.10
C ILE A 401 -16.72 -40.33 23.38
N ILE A 402 -16.34 -40.27 24.65
CA ILE A 402 -14.94 -40.01 25.02
C ILE A 402 -14.11 -41.24 24.66
N ARG A 403 -13.03 -41.01 23.93
CA ARG A 403 -12.03 -42.03 23.59
C ARG A 403 -10.64 -41.44 23.82
N THR A 404 -9.80 -42.26 24.43
CA THR A 404 -8.39 -41.95 24.62
C THR A 404 -7.64 -42.16 23.31
N SER A 405 -6.82 -41.18 22.92
CA SER A 405 -6.04 -41.18 21.70
C SER A 405 -4.58 -40.89 22.02
N LYS A 406 -3.65 -41.74 21.57
CA LYS A 406 -2.20 -41.51 21.73
C LYS A 406 -1.76 -40.35 20.83
N HIS A 407 -0.89 -39.49 21.34
CA HIS A 407 -0.34 -38.35 20.61
C HIS A 407 1.15 -38.16 20.91
N LEU A 408 1.87 -37.65 19.91
CA LEU A 408 3.24 -37.17 20.07
C LEU A 408 3.26 -35.68 20.38
N PHE A 409 4.16 -35.28 21.28
CA PHE A 409 4.37 -33.92 21.72
C PHE A 409 5.83 -33.53 21.52
N LEU A 410 6.07 -32.33 21.00
CA LEU A 410 7.40 -31.73 21.00
C LEU A 410 7.69 -31.19 22.40
N ASP A 411 8.78 -31.68 23.00
CA ASP A 411 9.25 -31.32 24.34
C ASP A 411 9.96 -29.97 24.31
N LEU A 412 9.19 -28.90 24.14
CA LEU A 412 9.70 -27.52 24.19
C LEU A 412 10.49 -27.19 25.46
N PRO A 413 10.09 -27.63 26.68
CA PRO A 413 10.88 -27.38 27.89
C PRO A 413 12.34 -27.81 27.78
N LYS A 414 12.62 -28.99 27.17
CA LYS A 414 14.01 -29.45 26.99
C LYS A 414 14.83 -28.59 26.03
N LEU A 415 14.18 -27.88 25.13
CA LEU A 415 14.80 -27.04 24.11
C LEU A 415 14.85 -25.56 24.50
N GLU A 416 14.21 -25.18 25.60
CA GLU A 416 14.04 -23.79 26.04
C GLU A 416 15.37 -23.06 26.20
N SER A 417 16.36 -23.67 26.88
CA SER A 417 17.68 -23.04 27.07
C SER A 417 18.43 -22.80 25.75
N GLN A 418 18.36 -23.72 24.79
CA GLN A 418 18.98 -23.54 23.47
C GLN A 418 18.24 -22.47 22.66
N LEU A 419 16.91 -22.42 22.79
CA LEU A 419 16.08 -21.40 22.15
C LEU A 419 16.41 -20.01 22.68
N GLU A 420 16.53 -19.84 24.00
CA GLU A 420 16.89 -18.56 24.64
C GLU A 420 18.24 -18.03 24.15
N GLN A 421 19.26 -18.90 24.12
CA GLN A 421 20.59 -18.53 23.60
C GLN A 421 20.53 -18.05 22.14
N TRP A 422 19.76 -18.76 21.30
CA TRP A 422 19.57 -18.34 19.91
C TRP A 422 18.77 -17.04 19.80
N LEU A 423 17.70 -16.88 20.61
CA LEU A 423 16.85 -15.69 20.61
C LEU A 423 17.64 -14.45 21.02
N ASP A 424 18.49 -14.54 22.05
CA ASP A 424 19.33 -13.42 22.47
C ASP A 424 20.26 -12.95 21.35
N LYS A 425 20.85 -13.89 20.60
CA LYS A 425 21.67 -13.58 19.43
C LYS A 425 20.82 -12.99 18.29
N SER A 426 19.72 -13.63 17.92
CA SER A 426 18.88 -13.24 16.78
C SER A 426 18.17 -11.91 17.02
N ILE A 427 17.63 -11.67 18.22
CA ILE A 427 16.99 -10.40 18.59
C ILE A 427 18.01 -9.27 18.77
N GLY A 428 19.22 -9.59 19.23
CA GLY A 428 20.30 -8.62 19.45
C GLY A 428 20.97 -8.14 18.16
N THR A 429 21.07 -9.01 17.16
CA THR A 429 21.70 -8.69 15.86
C THR A 429 20.69 -8.40 14.75
N GLY A 430 19.48 -8.95 14.85
CA GLY A 430 18.44 -8.85 13.85
C GLY A 430 17.41 -7.75 14.12
N HIS A 431 16.72 -7.37 13.04
CA HIS A 431 15.67 -6.35 13.03
C HIS A 431 14.29 -6.98 13.28
N TRP A 432 14.06 -7.50 14.49
CA TRP A 432 12.74 -7.99 14.88
C TRP A 432 11.80 -6.82 15.24
N THR A 433 10.53 -6.92 14.86
CA THR A 433 9.51 -5.93 15.24
C THR A 433 9.21 -5.99 16.74
N ALA A 434 8.80 -4.85 17.32
CA ALA A 434 8.60 -4.72 18.77
C ALA A 434 7.54 -5.71 19.31
N ASN A 435 6.42 -5.85 18.60
CA ASN A 435 5.36 -6.81 18.89
C ASN A 435 5.86 -8.27 18.89
N ALA A 436 6.69 -8.65 17.90
CA ALA A 436 7.25 -9.99 17.81
C ALA A 436 8.16 -10.30 19.01
N LYS A 437 9.00 -9.33 19.42
CA LYS A 437 9.84 -9.45 20.63
C LYS A 437 8.97 -9.62 21.89
N GLN A 438 7.92 -8.81 22.04
CA GLN A 438 7.03 -8.85 23.20
C GLN A 438 6.27 -10.18 23.29
N ILE A 439 5.68 -10.65 22.19
CA ILE A 439 4.94 -11.93 22.15
C ILE A 439 5.88 -13.08 22.50
N THR A 440 7.07 -13.11 21.92
CA THR A 440 8.06 -14.18 22.16
C THR A 440 8.51 -14.19 23.62
N ARG A 441 8.83 -13.03 24.20
CA ARG A 441 9.21 -12.90 25.62
C ARG A 441 8.06 -13.30 26.56
N SER A 442 6.81 -13.01 26.21
CA SER A 442 5.67 -13.47 27.00
C SER A 442 5.58 -15.00 27.03
N TRP A 443 5.81 -15.66 25.90
CA TRP A 443 5.81 -17.12 25.83
C TRP A 443 6.93 -17.76 26.66
N LEU A 444 8.13 -17.19 26.66
CA LEU A 444 9.24 -17.66 27.50
C LEU A 444 8.97 -17.41 28.98
N ARG A 445 8.51 -16.22 29.35
CA ARG A 445 8.20 -15.87 30.76
C ARG A 445 7.17 -16.81 31.37
N ASP A 446 6.17 -17.22 30.59
CA ASP A 446 5.10 -18.11 31.06
C ASP A 446 5.55 -19.59 31.16
N GLY A 447 6.77 -19.90 30.69
CA GLY A 447 7.37 -21.23 30.62
C GLY A 447 6.86 -22.04 29.43
N LEU A 448 7.77 -22.64 28.65
CA LEU A 448 7.37 -23.46 27.52
C LEU A 448 6.76 -24.78 28.01
N LYS A 449 5.75 -25.27 27.28
CA LYS A 449 5.05 -26.52 27.59
C LYS A 449 5.13 -27.47 26.40
N PRO A 450 5.09 -28.79 26.62
CA PRO A 450 5.02 -29.74 25.52
C PRO A 450 3.84 -29.43 24.59
N ARG A 451 4.07 -29.44 23.27
CA ARG A 451 3.04 -29.13 22.27
C ARG A 451 2.74 -30.33 21.42
N CYS A 452 1.47 -30.72 21.33
CA CYS A 452 1.03 -31.85 20.53
C CYS A 452 1.25 -31.60 19.03
N ILE A 453 2.06 -32.44 18.40
CA ILE A 453 2.44 -32.36 16.97
C ILE A 453 1.69 -33.35 16.08
N THR A 454 0.69 -34.08 16.60
CA THR A 454 -0.09 -35.08 15.84
C THR A 454 -1.58 -34.80 15.91
N ARG A 455 -2.33 -35.19 14.88
CA ARG A 455 -3.79 -35.05 14.82
C ARG A 455 -4.45 -36.29 14.24
N ASP A 456 -5.64 -36.59 14.75
CA ASP A 456 -6.54 -37.62 14.23
C ASP A 456 -7.31 -37.13 13.00
N LEU A 457 -6.58 -36.81 11.94
CA LEU A 457 -7.13 -36.37 10.66
C LEU A 457 -6.64 -37.31 9.55
N LYS A 458 -7.45 -37.45 8.50
CA LYS A 458 -7.06 -38.19 7.29
C LYS A 458 -6.29 -37.32 6.29
N TRP A 459 -6.40 -35.99 6.40
CA TRP A 459 -5.73 -35.04 5.50
C TRP A 459 -4.60 -34.31 6.23
N GLY A 460 -3.35 -34.56 5.81
CA GLY A 460 -2.13 -33.99 6.36
C GLY A 460 -0.91 -34.86 6.04
N THR A 461 0.28 -34.44 6.48
CA THR A 461 1.51 -35.23 6.32
C THR A 461 1.47 -36.44 7.25
N PRO A 462 1.59 -37.69 6.76
CA PRO A 462 1.49 -38.88 7.60
C PRO A 462 2.67 -38.98 8.55
N VAL A 463 2.40 -39.40 9.79
CA VAL A 463 3.43 -39.62 10.81
C VAL A 463 4.14 -40.95 10.49
N PRO A 464 5.47 -40.96 10.29
CA PRO A 464 6.18 -42.15 9.84
C PRO A 464 6.49 -43.11 11.02
N HIS A 465 5.54 -43.35 11.93
CA HIS A 465 5.73 -44.21 13.10
C HIS A 465 4.60 -45.26 13.18
N PRO A 466 4.89 -46.56 13.40
CA PRO A 466 3.89 -47.63 13.40
C PRO A 466 2.69 -47.34 14.33
N ASP A 467 2.95 -46.88 15.54
CA ASP A 467 1.92 -46.57 16.55
C ASP A 467 1.02 -45.37 16.16
N PHE A 468 1.38 -44.61 15.13
CA PHE A 468 0.68 -43.39 14.68
C PHE A 468 0.28 -43.45 13.20
N ALA A 469 0.22 -44.65 12.60
CA ALA A 469 -0.03 -44.83 11.16
C ALA A 469 -1.35 -44.21 10.65
N ASP A 470 -2.36 -44.10 11.51
CA ASP A 470 -3.66 -43.49 11.20
C ASP A 470 -3.73 -41.97 11.45
N LYS A 471 -2.61 -41.35 11.80
CA LYS A 471 -2.51 -39.94 12.19
C LYS A 471 -1.62 -39.15 11.23
N VAL A 472 -1.85 -37.84 11.24
CA VAL A 472 -1.05 -36.87 10.50
C VAL A 472 -0.38 -35.89 11.44
N PHE A 473 0.68 -35.24 10.98
CA PHE A 473 1.26 -34.11 11.68
C PHE A 473 0.25 -32.98 11.83
N TYR A 474 0.34 -32.30 12.97
CA TYR A 474 -0.42 -31.10 13.20
C TYR A 474 0.12 -29.98 12.32
N VAL A 475 -0.76 -29.24 11.64
CA VAL A 475 -0.39 -28.16 10.71
C VAL A 475 0.59 -27.15 11.30
N TRP A 476 0.50 -26.84 12.59
CA TRP A 476 1.42 -25.88 13.21
C TRP A 476 2.82 -26.43 13.49
N PHE A 477 3.04 -27.73 13.33
CA PHE A 477 4.36 -28.36 13.33
C PHE A 477 4.96 -28.39 11.92
N ASP A 478 4.21 -28.87 10.91
CA ASP A 478 4.76 -29.11 9.58
C ASP A 478 4.57 -27.94 8.58
N ALA A 479 3.67 -26.99 8.83
CA ALA A 479 3.47 -25.86 7.90
C ALA A 479 4.71 -24.95 7.78
N PRO A 480 5.45 -24.59 8.86
CA PRO A 480 6.71 -23.87 8.73
C PRO A 480 7.81 -24.70 8.03
N ILE A 481 7.77 -26.03 8.14
CA ILE A 481 8.66 -26.92 7.36
C ILE A 481 8.35 -26.84 5.86
N GLY A 482 7.13 -26.39 5.53
CA GLY A 482 6.71 -26.00 4.20
C GLY A 482 7.73 -25.16 3.45
N TYR A 483 8.36 -24.18 4.11
CA TYR A 483 9.35 -23.30 3.47
C TYR A 483 10.55 -24.08 2.90
N LEU A 484 11.05 -25.07 3.64
CA LEU A 484 12.15 -25.94 3.20
C LEU A 484 11.69 -26.79 2.02
N SER A 485 10.48 -27.37 2.11
CA SER A 485 9.92 -28.21 1.05
C SER A 485 9.69 -27.46 -0.26
N ILE A 486 9.23 -26.21 -0.17
CA ILE A 486 9.02 -25.32 -1.31
C ILE A 486 10.36 -25.01 -1.98
N THR A 487 11.41 -24.72 -1.19
CA THR A 487 12.76 -24.50 -1.71
C THR A 487 13.34 -25.76 -2.35
N ALA A 488 13.13 -26.92 -1.75
CA ALA A 488 13.57 -28.21 -2.28
C ALA A 488 12.88 -28.55 -3.62
N ASN A 489 11.63 -28.12 -3.81
CA ASN A 489 10.94 -28.27 -5.08
C ASN A 489 11.38 -27.25 -6.14
N TYR A 490 12.01 -26.14 -5.72
CA TYR A 490 12.59 -25.14 -6.60
C TYR A 490 14.00 -25.53 -7.06
N THR A 491 14.83 -26.08 -6.18
CA THR A 491 16.22 -26.46 -6.48
C THR A 491 16.68 -27.64 -5.65
N ASP A 492 17.46 -28.54 -6.26
CA ASP A 492 18.11 -29.66 -5.56
C ASP A 492 19.14 -29.18 -4.53
N GLN A 493 19.65 -27.94 -4.66
CA GLN A 493 20.62 -27.34 -3.76
C GLN A 493 19.99 -26.53 -2.61
N TRP A 494 18.74 -26.84 -2.23
CA TRP A 494 17.99 -26.12 -1.20
C TRP A 494 18.70 -26.06 0.17
N GLU A 495 19.53 -27.06 0.48
CA GLU A 495 20.32 -27.08 1.72
C GLU A 495 21.35 -25.94 1.79
N LYS A 496 21.80 -25.38 0.65
CA LYS A 496 22.68 -24.20 0.66
C LYS A 496 22.00 -22.94 1.20
N TRP A 497 20.67 -22.93 1.20
CA TRP A 497 19.84 -21.86 1.75
C TRP A 497 19.42 -22.16 3.18
N TRP A 498 18.97 -23.40 3.42
CA TRP A 498 18.35 -23.79 4.69
C TRP A 498 19.27 -24.47 5.69
N LYS A 499 20.51 -24.81 5.32
CA LYS A 499 21.52 -25.41 6.20
C LYS A 499 22.86 -24.66 6.13
N ASN A 500 22.78 -23.34 6.03
CA ASN A 500 23.94 -22.46 5.85
C ASN A 500 23.75 -21.13 6.62
N PRO A 501 23.61 -21.17 7.96
CA PRO A 501 23.33 -19.99 8.79
C PRO A 501 24.44 -18.93 8.78
N GLU A 502 25.62 -19.24 8.25
CA GLU A 502 26.76 -18.33 8.19
C GLU A 502 26.73 -17.39 6.97
N GLN A 503 26.01 -17.77 5.90
CA GLN A 503 25.98 -17.03 4.64
C GLN A 503 24.58 -16.55 4.25
N VAL A 504 23.55 -16.97 4.99
CA VAL A 504 22.13 -16.72 4.68
C VAL A 504 21.48 -15.92 5.80
N GLU A 505 20.80 -14.83 5.43
CA GLU A 505 19.94 -14.06 6.33
C GLU A 505 18.48 -14.39 6.06
N LEU A 506 17.78 -14.97 7.04
CA LEU A 506 16.38 -15.33 6.91
C LEU A 506 15.46 -14.22 7.44
N TYR A 507 14.59 -13.71 6.56
CA TYR A 507 13.55 -12.72 6.84
C TYR A 507 12.16 -13.36 6.75
N ASN A 508 11.44 -13.41 7.86
CA ASN A 508 10.07 -13.95 7.89
C ASN A 508 9.06 -12.82 8.06
N PHE A 509 8.11 -12.71 7.12
CA PHE A 509 7.05 -11.71 7.13
C PHE A 509 5.71 -12.35 7.47
N MET A 510 5.05 -11.88 8.53
CA MET A 510 3.79 -12.46 8.98
C MET A 510 2.92 -11.49 9.78
N ALA A 511 1.67 -11.86 10.01
CA ALA A 511 0.84 -11.23 11.05
C ALA A 511 1.23 -11.75 12.46
N LYS A 512 0.96 -10.95 13.49
CA LYS A 512 1.31 -11.24 14.90
C LYS A 512 0.88 -12.62 15.42
N ASP A 513 -0.20 -13.20 14.91
CA ASP A 513 -0.69 -14.52 15.34
C ASP A 513 0.28 -15.67 15.03
N ASN A 514 1.10 -15.49 14.00
CA ASN A 514 2.05 -16.52 13.58
C ASN A 514 3.39 -16.45 14.31
N VAL A 515 3.61 -15.40 15.11
CA VAL A 515 4.88 -15.16 15.82
C VAL A 515 5.30 -16.36 16.65
N PRO A 516 4.46 -16.94 17.55
CA PRO A 516 4.92 -18.05 18.40
C PRO A 516 5.38 -19.28 17.62
N PHE A 517 4.82 -19.50 16.43
CA PHE A 517 5.20 -20.64 15.60
C PHE A 517 6.57 -20.44 14.96
N HIS A 518 6.94 -19.19 14.64
CA HIS A 518 8.20 -18.86 13.96
C HIS A 518 9.30 -18.38 14.90
N SER A 519 8.97 -17.99 16.14
CA SER A 519 9.93 -17.63 17.17
C SER A 519 10.17 -18.71 18.22
N VAL A 520 9.26 -19.69 18.36
CA VAL A 520 9.39 -20.77 19.36
C VAL A 520 9.31 -22.15 18.70
N VAL A 521 8.15 -22.54 18.16
CA VAL A 521 7.89 -23.93 17.76
C VAL A 521 8.84 -24.41 16.65
N PHE A 522 8.96 -23.63 15.57
CA PHE A 522 9.80 -23.98 14.43
C PHE A 522 11.29 -23.90 14.76
N PRO A 523 11.82 -22.83 15.40
CA PRO A 523 13.20 -22.81 15.87
C PRO A 523 13.54 -23.97 16.81
N CYS A 524 12.69 -24.32 17.78
CA CYS A 524 12.90 -25.50 18.62
C CYS A 524 12.97 -26.79 17.79
N SER A 525 12.10 -26.95 16.80
CA SER A 525 12.11 -28.13 15.91
C SER A 525 13.42 -28.24 15.12
N LEU A 526 13.94 -27.11 14.63
CA LEU A 526 15.19 -27.07 13.86
C LEU A 526 16.43 -27.22 14.75
N LEU A 527 16.47 -26.55 15.91
CA LEU A 527 17.54 -26.67 16.91
C LEU A 527 17.63 -28.10 17.42
N GLY A 528 16.49 -28.71 17.79
CA GLY A 528 16.43 -30.09 18.26
C GLY A 528 16.81 -31.12 17.18
N ALA A 529 16.60 -30.80 15.90
CA ALA A 529 17.04 -31.66 14.80
C ALA A 529 18.57 -31.67 14.60
N GLN A 530 19.27 -30.63 15.09
CA GLN A 530 20.74 -30.50 15.07
C GLN A 530 21.36 -30.80 13.69
N ASP A 531 20.83 -30.15 12.65
CA ASP A 531 21.24 -30.37 11.27
C ASP A 531 21.74 -29.10 10.58
N ASN A 532 22.35 -28.20 11.38
CA ASN A 532 22.90 -26.93 10.94
C ASN A 532 21.89 -26.02 10.20
N TYR A 533 20.62 -26.03 10.60
CA TYR A 533 19.59 -25.26 9.93
C TYR A 533 19.79 -23.74 10.05
N THR A 534 19.49 -23.02 8.98
CA THR A 534 19.31 -21.57 8.96
C THR A 534 18.05 -21.21 9.75
N LEU A 535 18.21 -20.43 10.82
CA LEU A 535 17.12 -19.94 11.66
C LEU A 535 16.80 -18.49 11.32
N VAL A 536 15.63 -18.00 11.74
CA VAL A 536 15.20 -16.64 11.42
C VAL A 536 16.14 -15.59 12.02
N ASN A 537 16.65 -14.69 11.18
CA ASN A 537 17.46 -13.54 11.60
C ASN A 537 16.57 -12.34 11.87
N HIS A 538 15.56 -12.12 11.03
CA HIS A 538 14.65 -10.97 11.11
C HIS A 538 13.20 -11.43 11.08
N LEU A 539 12.49 -11.29 12.21
CA LEU A 539 11.07 -11.59 12.30
C LEU A 539 10.24 -10.31 12.19
N ILE A 540 9.59 -10.12 11.03
CA ILE A 540 8.81 -8.93 10.70
C ILE A 540 7.32 -9.25 10.89
N ALA A 541 6.79 -8.89 12.05
CA ALA A 541 5.38 -9.10 12.37
C ALA A 541 4.57 -7.80 12.31
N THR A 542 3.48 -7.79 11.55
CA THR A 542 2.53 -6.65 11.52
C THR A 542 1.37 -6.85 12.50
N GLU A 543 0.81 -5.72 12.92
CA GLU A 543 -0.51 -5.66 13.56
C GLU A 543 -1.62 -5.92 12.52
N TYR A 544 -2.90 -5.83 12.92
CA TYR A 544 -3.99 -6.11 12.00
C TYR A 544 -4.38 -4.90 11.16
N LEU A 545 -4.75 -5.18 9.92
CA LEU A 545 -5.55 -4.26 9.12
C LEU A 545 -7.04 -4.57 9.35
N ASN A 546 -7.77 -3.62 9.91
CA ASN A 546 -9.23 -3.61 10.01
C ASN A 546 -9.84 -3.04 8.71
N TYR A 547 -11.15 -3.22 8.53
CA TYR A 547 -11.90 -2.69 7.40
C TYR A 547 -12.95 -1.71 7.89
N GLU A 548 -12.77 -0.44 7.56
CA GLU A 548 -13.55 0.68 8.11
C GLU A 548 -13.58 0.60 9.65
N ASP A 549 -14.76 0.55 10.25
CA ASP A 549 -14.99 0.46 11.69
C ASP A 549 -15.06 -0.99 12.22
N THR A 550 -14.75 -1.99 11.39
CA THR A 550 -14.96 -3.40 11.74
C THR A 550 -13.85 -4.33 11.23
N LYS A 551 -14.02 -5.64 11.46
CA LYS A 551 -13.11 -6.69 10.98
C LYS A 551 -13.62 -7.29 9.67
N PHE A 552 -12.69 -7.69 8.82
CA PHE A 552 -12.98 -8.51 7.64
C PHE A 552 -13.81 -9.74 8.02
N SER A 553 -14.89 -10.01 7.30
CA SER A 553 -15.79 -11.13 7.57
C SER A 553 -16.38 -11.70 6.29
N LYS A 554 -15.89 -12.89 5.90
CA LYS A 554 -16.40 -13.60 4.72
C LYS A 554 -17.86 -14.03 4.88
N SER A 555 -18.25 -14.48 6.09
CA SER A 555 -19.62 -14.93 6.36
C SER A 555 -20.64 -13.80 6.33
N ARG A 556 -20.24 -12.58 6.70
CA ARG A 556 -21.10 -11.39 6.65
C ARG A 556 -20.94 -10.57 5.36
N GLY A 557 -20.03 -10.97 4.45
CA GLY A 557 -19.74 -10.22 3.22
C GLY A 557 -19.13 -8.84 3.49
N VAL A 558 -18.36 -8.69 4.58
CA VAL A 558 -17.78 -7.41 4.98
C VAL A 558 -16.29 -7.38 4.67
N GLY A 559 -15.88 -6.37 3.90
CA GLY A 559 -14.49 -6.15 3.49
C GLY A 559 -14.18 -6.55 2.06
N VAL A 560 -13.07 -6.03 1.54
CA VAL A 560 -12.58 -6.36 0.20
C VAL A 560 -11.68 -7.60 0.28
N PHE A 561 -11.99 -8.60 -0.53
CA PHE A 561 -11.17 -9.80 -0.71
C PHE A 561 -10.32 -9.68 -1.98
N GLY A 562 -9.18 -10.38 -2.02
CA GLY A 562 -8.22 -10.21 -3.10
C GLY A 562 -8.78 -10.53 -4.49
N ASP A 563 -9.75 -11.43 -4.58
CA ASP A 563 -10.47 -11.77 -5.81
C ASP A 563 -11.46 -10.68 -6.25
N MET A 564 -11.95 -9.86 -5.32
CA MET A 564 -12.88 -8.75 -5.58
C MET A 564 -12.14 -7.46 -5.97
N ALA A 565 -10.89 -7.30 -5.52
CA ALA A 565 -10.11 -6.07 -5.74
C ALA A 565 -9.99 -5.74 -7.24
N LYS A 566 -9.78 -6.75 -8.08
CA LYS A 566 -9.68 -6.61 -9.54
C LYS A 566 -10.96 -6.10 -10.21
N ASP A 567 -12.12 -6.43 -9.65
CA ASP A 567 -13.42 -6.10 -10.24
C ASP A 567 -13.85 -4.66 -9.93
N THR A 568 -13.11 -3.95 -9.07
CA THR A 568 -13.37 -2.55 -8.71
C THR A 568 -13.00 -1.54 -9.79
N GLY A 569 -12.21 -1.96 -10.80
CA GLY A 569 -11.63 -1.06 -11.80
C GLY A 569 -10.48 -0.19 -11.30
N ILE A 570 -10.10 -0.30 -10.03
CA ILE A 570 -8.93 0.39 -9.47
C ILE A 570 -7.66 -0.42 -9.77
N PRO A 571 -6.62 0.17 -10.38
CA PRO A 571 -5.38 -0.53 -10.70
C PRO A 571 -4.70 -1.12 -9.47
N SER A 572 -4.01 -2.25 -9.65
CA SER A 572 -3.28 -2.95 -8.57
C SER A 572 -2.32 -2.04 -7.81
N ASP A 573 -1.65 -1.11 -8.49
CA ASP A 573 -0.62 -0.27 -7.87
C ASP A 573 -1.21 0.77 -6.93
N VAL A 574 -2.45 1.20 -7.16
CA VAL A 574 -3.16 2.08 -6.22
C VAL A 574 -3.50 1.31 -4.93
N TRP A 575 -3.89 0.04 -5.05
CA TRP A 575 -4.07 -0.84 -3.89
C TRP A 575 -2.75 -1.07 -3.15
N ARG A 576 -1.67 -1.38 -3.88
CA ARG A 576 -0.35 -1.59 -3.30
C ARG A 576 0.11 -0.34 -2.55
N PHE A 577 0.05 0.82 -3.19
CA PHE A 577 0.40 2.11 -2.60
C PHE A 577 -0.39 2.34 -1.32
N TYR A 578 -1.71 2.28 -1.37
CA TYR A 578 -2.52 2.63 -0.22
C TYR A 578 -2.32 1.66 0.95
N LEU A 579 -2.29 0.35 0.68
CA LEU A 579 -2.06 -0.66 1.72
C LEU A 579 -0.68 -0.51 2.37
N LEU A 580 0.35 -0.15 1.60
CA LEU A 580 1.69 0.12 2.13
C LEU A 580 1.73 1.45 2.90
N TYR A 581 0.98 2.46 2.45
CA TYR A 581 0.86 3.74 3.13
C TYR A 581 0.21 3.60 4.52
N VAL A 582 -0.80 2.73 4.65
CA VAL A 582 -1.47 2.42 5.93
C VAL A 582 -1.01 1.08 6.52
N ARG A 583 0.23 0.66 6.25
CA ARG A 583 0.76 -0.62 6.76
C ARG A 583 0.73 -0.64 8.29
N PRO A 584 0.11 -1.65 8.94
CA PRO A 584 -0.04 -1.71 10.39
C PRO A 584 1.25 -2.18 11.07
N GLU A 585 2.22 -1.27 11.24
CA GLU A 585 3.55 -1.60 11.78
C GLU A 585 3.57 -1.64 13.32
N SER A 586 3.12 -0.56 13.96
CA SER A 586 3.17 -0.37 15.41
C SER A 586 1.84 -0.61 16.10
N GLN A 587 0.74 -0.35 15.41
CA GLN A 587 -0.63 -0.51 15.88
C GLN A 587 -1.55 -0.96 14.76
N ASP A 588 -2.73 -1.46 15.13
CA ASP A 588 -3.77 -1.79 14.17
C ASP A 588 -4.09 -0.55 13.31
N SER A 589 -4.27 -0.78 12.01
CA SER A 589 -4.69 0.25 11.04
C SER A 589 -6.05 -0.12 10.46
N ALA A 590 -6.73 0.82 9.81
CA ALA A 590 -8.01 0.58 9.17
C ALA A 590 -7.96 0.98 7.71
N PHE A 591 -8.44 0.09 6.83
CA PHE A 591 -8.70 0.45 5.44
C PHE A 591 -9.93 1.35 5.39
N SER A 592 -9.84 2.51 4.74
CA SER A 592 -11.00 3.36 4.46
C SER A 592 -11.06 3.81 3.01
N TRP A 593 -12.23 3.70 2.39
CA TRP A 593 -12.43 4.13 1.00
C TRP A 593 -12.22 5.63 0.82
N ALA A 594 -12.70 6.44 1.77
CA ALA A 594 -12.56 7.89 1.71
C ALA A 594 -11.09 8.31 1.80
N ASP A 595 -10.34 7.68 2.70
CA ASP A 595 -8.91 7.94 2.86
C ASP A 595 -8.09 7.41 1.67
N MET A 596 -8.43 6.24 1.12
CA MET A 596 -7.80 5.73 -0.11
C MET A 596 -7.95 6.70 -1.28
N ALA A 597 -9.15 7.25 -1.51
CA ALA A 597 -9.39 8.23 -2.55
C ALA A 597 -8.62 9.54 -2.30
N LEU A 598 -8.59 9.99 -1.04
CA LEU A 598 -7.85 11.18 -0.64
C LEU A 598 -6.34 11.02 -0.88
N LYS A 599 -5.75 9.91 -0.42
CA LYS A 599 -4.31 9.65 -0.55
C LYS A 599 -3.88 9.38 -1.98
N ASN A 600 -4.72 8.73 -2.78
CA ASN A 600 -4.48 8.63 -4.21
C ASN A 600 -4.38 10.02 -4.86
N ASN A 601 -5.30 10.93 -4.52
CA ASN A 601 -5.33 12.24 -5.15
C ASN A 601 -4.21 13.16 -4.61
N SER A 602 -3.93 13.13 -3.31
CA SER A 602 -2.89 13.99 -2.74
C SER A 602 -1.48 13.49 -3.05
N GLU A 603 -1.20 12.21 -2.81
CA GLU A 603 0.16 11.68 -2.87
C GLU A 603 0.53 11.17 -4.27
N LEU A 604 -0.36 10.40 -4.91
CA LEU A 604 -0.04 9.84 -6.23
C LEU A 604 -0.27 10.86 -7.34
N LEU A 605 -1.42 11.54 -7.37
CA LEU A 605 -1.73 12.47 -8.46
C LEU A 605 -1.02 13.81 -8.30
N ASN A 606 -1.23 14.50 -7.17
CA ASN A 606 -0.78 15.88 -7.00
C ASN A 606 0.69 16.02 -6.61
N ASN A 607 1.30 14.96 -6.07
CA ASN A 607 2.70 14.96 -5.65
C ASN A 607 3.58 14.12 -6.60
N LEU A 608 3.65 12.79 -6.41
CA LEU A 608 4.58 11.93 -7.14
C LEU A 608 4.35 11.98 -8.66
N GLY A 609 3.10 11.80 -9.09
CA GLY A 609 2.72 11.83 -10.50
C GLY A 609 2.94 13.20 -11.12
N ASN A 610 2.65 14.27 -10.39
CA ASN A 610 2.91 15.64 -10.85
C ASN A 610 4.41 15.90 -11.04
N PHE A 611 5.26 15.50 -10.07
CA PHE A 611 6.71 15.64 -10.18
C PHE A 611 7.28 14.90 -11.39
N ILE A 612 6.95 13.61 -11.54
CA ILE A 612 7.43 12.79 -12.65
C ILE A 612 6.94 13.34 -13.99
N ASN A 613 5.66 13.69 -14.09
CA ASN A 613 5.09 14.21 -15.33
C ASN A 613 5.73 15.54 -15.74
N ARG A 614 6.06 16.43 -14.78
CA ARG A 614 6.76 17.69 -15.08
C ARG A 614 8.16 17.46 -15.66
N TRP A 615 8.88 16.46 -15.15
CA TRP A 615 10.21 16.11 -15.66
C TRP A 615 10.19 15.41 -17.02
N VAL A 616 9.35 14.37 -17.18
CA VAL A 616 9.25 13.62 -18.44
C VAL A 616 8.75 14.50 -19.59
N VAL A 617 7.91 15.49 -19.30
CA VAL A 617 7.45 16.47 -20.30
C VAL A 617 8.51 17.54 -20.60
N GLY A 618 9.46 17.80 -19.70
CA GLY A 618 10.53 18.78 -19.88
C GLY A 618 11.72 18.32 -20.73
N ASP A 619 11.90 17.01 -20.93
CA ASP A 619 13.12 16.42 -21.52
C ASP A 619 13.06 16.12 -23.04
N ASP A 620 12.13 16.73 -23.78
CA ASP A 620 12.18 16.72 -25.25
C ASP A 620 11.66 18.02 -25.86
N PRO A 621 12.59 18.93 -26.28
CA PRO A 621 12.39 19.47 -27.62
C PRO A 621 13.66 19.66 -28.49
N ARG A 622 14.90 19.41 -28.02
CA ARG A 622 16.10 19.67 -28.84
C ARG A 622 17.27 18.72 -28.57
N GLY A 623 17.22 17.52 -29.14
CA GLY A 623 18.41 16.79 -29.58
C GLY A 623 18.51 15.36 -29.07
N GLY A 624 18.34 14.42 -30.01
CA GLY A 624 18.99 13.11 -30.09
C GLY A 624 19.12 12.27 -28.81
N GLY A 625 18.48 11.11 -28.81
CA GLY A 625 18.82 10.04 -27.87
C GLY A 625 20.34 9.83 -27.78
N GLY A 626 20.84 9.86 -26.55
CA GLY A 626 22.24 9.74 -26.14
C GLY A 626 22.45 10.68 -24.96
N TYR A 627 22.73 10.24 -23.72
CA TYR A 627 23.58 9.14 -23.30
C TYR A 627 23.05 8.57 -21.97
N LEU A 628 23.02 7.23 -21.87
CA LEU A 628 23.29 6.51 -20.63
C LEU A 628 24.80 6.41 -20.44
#